data_AF-A0A7V4DE49-F1
#
_entry.id   AF-A0A7V4DE49-F1
#
_cell.length_a   1.000
_cell.length_b   1.000
_cell.length_c   1.000
_cell.angle_alpha   90.00
_cell.angle_beta   90.00
_cell.angle_gamma   90.00
#
_symmetry.space_group_name_H-M   'P 1'
#
loop_
_entity.id
_entity.type
_entity.pdbx_description
1 polymer ?
#
loop_
_entity_poly.entity_id
_entity_poly.type
_entity_poly.pdbx_seq_one_letter_code
_entity_poly.pdbx_strand_id
1 'polypeptide(L)'
;IIPEEFGDRKVRVEDVCDIIEAAMIKRKALGRDDGIAIVAEGVALKFGDVEEIERILGKSIPRDPHGHVRLAEVPLGELLKNEITRRFEERGKKITIVTKDVGYELRCAPPIPFDIEYTRDLGYGAVEYLLSGSYSEEMKQKGAMMSILNGKLNPIPFDEIMDPVTGRTRVRTVDITSYAYQVARSYMIRLEKEDLENPEFVASMAKAANMDVESFTKRFGHLVS
;
A
#
# COMPACT_ATOMS: atom_id res chain seq x y z
N ILE A 1 4.03 0.82 -3.17
CA ILE A 1 3.32 -0.48 -3.30
C ILE A 1 2.10 -0.42 -2.41
N ILE A 2 0.92 -0.61 -3.00
CA ILE A 2 -0.37 -0.58 -2.30
C ILE A 2 -1.10 -1.92 -2.43
N PRO A 3 -1.96 -2.32 -1.50
CA PRO A 3 -2.66 -3.61 -1.56
C PRO A 3 -3.56 -3.76 -2.79
N GLU A 4 -4.07 -2.65 -3.34
CA GLU A 4 -4.95 -2.63 -4.51
C GLU A 4 -4.26 -3.08 -5.80
N GLU A 5 -2.93 -2.94 -5.90
CA GLU A 5 -2.12 -3.49 -7.01
C GLU A 5 -2.29 -5.02 -7.13
N PHE A 6 -2.72 -5.67 -6.06
CA PHE A 6 -2.91 -7.12 -6.00
C PHE A 6 -4.38 -7.53 -6.16
N GLY A 7 -5.35 -6.63 -6.33
CA GLY A 7 -6.77 -7.01 -6.42
C GLY A 7 -7.21 -7.92 -5.27
N ASP A 8 -8.03 -8.95 -5.55
CA ASP A 8 -8.49 -9.90 -4.54
C ASP A 8 -7.55 -11.10 -4.31
N ARG A 9 -6.45 -11.20 -5.07
CA ARG A 9 -5.54 -12.33 -4.91
C ARG A 9 -4.77 -12.25 -3.60
N LYS A 10 -4.57 -13.42 -3.01
CA LYS A 10 -3.51 -13.60 -2.03
C LYS A 10 -2.16 -13.65 -2.75
N VAL A 11 -1.15 -13.05 -2.14
CA VAL A 11 0.21 -12.96 -2.67
C VAL A 11 1.19 -13.58 -1.70
N ARG A 12 2.35 -13.97 -2.21
CA ARG A 12 3.47 -14.42 -1.40
C ARG A 12 4.32 -13.22 -0.99
N VAL A 13 5.12 -13.40 0.06
CA VAL A 13 6.12 -12.38 0.44
C VAL A 13 7.08 -12.15 -0.72
N GLU A 14 7.38 -13.20 -1.46
CA GLU A 14 8.23 -13.16 -2.65
C GLU A 14 7.74 -12.21 -3.73
N ASP A 15 6.43 -12.16 -3.99
CA ASP A 15 5.86 -11.35 -5.08
C ASP A 15 6.07 -9.84 -4.81
N VAL A 16 5.99 -9.43 -3.55
CA VAL A 16 6.28 -8.04 -3.11
C VAL A 16 7.78 -7.78 -3.15
N CYS A 17 8.60 -8.75 -2.75
CA CYS A 17 10.05 -8.63 -2.79
C CYS A 17 10.55 -8.51 -4.23
N ASP A 18 9.98 -9.23 -5.19
CA ASP A 18 10.36 -9.17 -6.61
C ASP A 18 10.15 -7.76 -7.19
N ILE A 19 9.05 -7.10 -6.82
CA ILE A 19 8.79 -5.70 -7.21
C ILE A 19 9.90 -4.76 -6.70
N ILE A 20 10.23 -4.85 -5.42
CA ILE A 20 11.23 -3.97 -4.78
C ILE A 20 12.62 -4.27 -5.34
N GLU A 21 12.95 -5.55 -5.46
CA GLU A 21 14.23 -6.04 -5.94
C GLU A 21 14.47 -5.68 -7.40
N ALA A 22 13.48 -5.85 -8.27
CA ALA A 22 13.59 -5.44 -9.68
C ALA A 22 13.81 -3.92 -9.80
N ALA A 23 13.12 -3.12 -8.97
CA ALA A 23 13.35 -1.68 -8.89
C ALA A 23 14.78 -1.33 -8.44
N MET A 24 15.31 -2.01 -7.42
CA MET A 24 16.69 -1.85 -6.96
C MET A 24 17.69 -2.20 -8.05
N ILE A 25 17.49 -3.33 -8.74
CA ILE A 25 18.36 -3.79 -9.83
C ILE A 25 18.34 -2.81 -11.01
N LYS A 26 17.15 -2.38 -11.46
CA LYS A 26 16.99 -1.37 -12.51
C LYS A 26 17.72 -0.09 -12.16
N ARG A 27 17.56 0.40 -10.93
CA ARG A 27 18.22 1.63 -10.46
C ARG A 27 19.74 1.49 -10.43
N LYS A 28 20.24 0.32 -10.01
CA LYS A 28 21.68 0.00 -10.04
C LYS A 28 22.24 -0.06 -11.46
N ALA A 29 21.49 -0.65 -12.40
CA ALA A 29 21.84 -0.67 -13.82
C ALA A 29 21.89 0.75 -14.43
N LEU A 30 21.12 1.69 -13.88
CA LEU A 30 21.16 3.12 -14.21
C LEU A 30 22.27 3.89 -13.45
N GLY A 31 23.17 3.20 -12.74
CA GLY A 31 24.30 3.81 -12.05
C GLY A 31 23.99 4.40 -10.68
N ARG A 32 22.83 4.10 -10.09
CA ARG A 32 22.45 4.57 -8.74
C ARG A 32 22.19 3.40 -7.79
N ASP A 33 22.89 3.39 -6.65
CA ASP A 33 22.80 2.30 -5.65
C ASP A 33 22.02 2.70 -4.39
N ASP A 34 21.27 3.81 -4.45
CA ASP A 34 20.41 4.32 -3.38
C ASP A 34 18.93 4.27 -3.78
N GLY A 35 18.01 4.30 -2.81
CA GLY A 35 16.57 4.41 -3.12
C GLY A 35 15.68 4.33 -1.89
N ILE A 36 14.39 4.56 -2.09
CA ILE A 36 13.35 4.45 -1.07
C ILE A 36 12.18 3.66 -1.67
N ALA A 37 11.72 2.64 -0.95
CA ALA A 37 10.48 1.94 -1.25
C ALA A 37 9.43 2.29 -0.19
N ILE A 38 8.26 2.73 -0.63
CA ILE A 38 7.10 2.97 0.26
C ILE A 38 6.13 1.82 0.05
N VAL A 39 5.81 1.12 1.14
CA VAL A 39 4.90 -0.03 1.15
C VAL A 39 3.78 0.27 2.15
N ALA A 40 2.53 0.23 1.69
CA ALA A 40 1.38 0.43 2.58
C ALA A 40 1.22 -0.78 3.51
N GLU A 41 0.90 -0.54 4.79
CA GLU A 41 0.71 -1.60 5.80
C GLU A 41 -0.33 -2.66 5.36
N GLY A 42 -1.37 -2.22 4.62
CA GLY A 42 -2.42 -3.10 4.11
C GLY A 42 -1.92 -4.19 3.15
N VAL A 43 -0.70 -4.09 2.61
CA VAL A 43 -0.06 -5.17 1.83
C VAL A 43 0.10 -6.43 2.68
N ALA A 44 0.35 -6.32 3.98
CA ALA A 44 0.45 -7.48 4.87
C ALA A 44 -0.84 -8.33 4.90
N LEU A 45 -2.00 -7.70 4.71
CA LEU A 45 -3.30 -8.39 4.67
C LEU A 45 -3.50 -9.19 3.38
N LYS A 46 -2.70 -8.92 2.34
CA LYS A 46 -2.72 -9.67 1.07
C LYS A 46 -1.89 -10.95 1.15
N PHE A 47 -1.06 -11.14 2.17
CA PHE A 47 -0.34 -12.40 2.31
C PHE A 47 -1.30 -13.57 2.59
N GLY A 48 -1.08 -14.67 1.88
CA GLY A 48 -1.89 -15.88 1.96
C GLY A 48 -1.29 -16.99 2.81
N ASP A 49 0.04 -17.05 2.86
CA ASP A 49 0.78 -18.13 3.51
C ASP A 49 1.41 -17.62 4.82
N VAL A 50 0.82 -18.02 5.94
CA VAL A 50 1.31 -17.63 7.27
C VAL A 50 2.61 -18.36 7.61
N GLU A 51 2.75 -19.61 7.17
CA GLU A 51 3.95 -20.41 7.45
C GLU A 51 5.17 -19.83 6.73
N GLU A 52 4.99 -19.28 5.51
CA GLU A 52 6.01 -18.50 4.81
C GLU A 52 6.47 -17.31 5.67
N ILE A 53 5.52 -16.51 6.19
CA ILE A 53 5.83 -15.32 6.98
C ILE A 53 6.56 -15.69 8.28
N GLU A 54 6.06 -16.68 9.02
CA GLU A 54 6.67 -17.14 10.28
C GLU A 54 8.09 -17.69 10.05
N ARG A 55 8.31 -18.40 8.94
CA ARG A 55 9.63 -18.91 8.55
C ARG A 55 10.62 -17.78 8.26
N ILE A 56 10.21 -16.75 7.53
CA ILE A 56 11.09 -15.61 7.20
C ILE A 56 11.38 -14.77 8.44
N LEU A 57 10.40 -14.60 9.34
CA LEU A 57 10.60 -13.85 10.58
C LEU A 57 11.30 -14.66 11.68
N GLY A 58 11.33 -15.98 11.57
CA GLY A 58 11.85 -16.88 12.61
C GLY A 58 11.05 -16.86 13.92
N LYS A 59 9.80 -16.38 13.88
CA LYS A 59 8.90 -16.26 15.04
C LYS A 59 7.45 -16.46 14.62
N SER A 60 6.62 -16.97 15.52
CA SER A 60 5.18 -17.07 15.28
C SER A 60 4.50 -15.70 15.30
N ILE A 61 3.45 -15.55 14.50
CA ILE A 61 2.65 -14.32 14.46
C ILE A 61 1.54 -14.41 15.52
N PRO A 62 1.25 -13.31 16.24
CA PRO A 62 0.15 -13.28 17.18
C PRO A 62 -1.17 -13.71 16.55
N ARG A 63 -1.93 -14.52 17.29
CA ARG A 63 -3.29 -14.93 16.92
C ARG A 63 -4.29 -14.18 17.79
N ASP A 64 -5.45 -13.86 17.23
CA ASP A 64 -6.57 -13.32 17.98
C ASP A 64 -7.22 -14.41 18.86
N PRO A 65 -8.17 -14.05 19.74
CA PRO A 65 -8.85 -15.01 20.61
C PRO A 65 -9.62 -16.12 19.87
N HIS A 66 -9.87 -15.97 18.57
CA HIS A 66 -10.53 -16.96 17.72
C HIS A 66 -9.52 -17.84 16.94
N GLY A 67 -8.22 -17.64 17.15
CA GLY A 67 -7.15 -18.39 16.50
C GLY A 67 -6.74 -17.86 15.13
N HIS A 68 -7.29 -16.72 14.69
CA HIS A 68 -6.90 -16.10 13.42
C HIS A 68 -5.62 -15.27 13.57
N VAL A 69 -4.78 -15.32 12.55
CA VAL A 69 -3.50 -14.64 12.53
C VAL A 69 -3.71 -13.13 12.38
N ARG A 70 -3.06 -12.34 13.25
CA ARG A 70 -3.10 -10.88 13.19
C ARG A 70 -2.10 -10.37 12.18
N LEU A 71 -2.45 -10.50 10.90
CA LEU A 71 -1.63 -9.99 9.79
C LEU A 71 -1.35 -8.48 9.89
N ALA A 72 -2.20 -7.72 10.58
CA ALA A 72 -1.99 -6.29 10.85
C ALA A 72 -0.82 -6.01 11.82
N GLU A 73 -0.39 -6.99 12.61
CA GLU A 73 0.74 -6.86 13.55
C GLU A 73 2.05 -7.40 12.95
N VAL A 74 2.05 -7.81 11.67
CA VAL A 74 3.24 -8.29 10.98
C VAL A 74 4.24 -7.13 10.83
N PRO A 75 5.50 -7.28 11.28
CA PRO A 75 6.54 -6.28 11.07
C PRO A 75 6.96 -6.29 9.59
N LEU A 76 6.14 -5.68 8.74
CA LEU A 76 6.25 -5.75 7.28
C LEU A 76 7.62 -5.30 6.78
N GLY A 77 8.18 -4.23 7.34
CA GLY A 77 9.51 -3.76 7.01
C GLY A 77 10.59 -4.82 7.29
N GLU A 78 10.57 -5.44 8.47
CA GLU A 78 11.51 -6.50 8.87
C GLU A 78 11.38 -7.72 7.96
N LEU A 79 10.14 -8.15 7.69
CA LEU A 79 9.83 -9.27 6.81
C LEU A 79 10.46 -9.09 5.42
N LEU A 80 10.17 -7.97 4.76
CA LEU A 80 10.67 -7.68 3.42
C LEU A 80 12.20 -7.50 3.42
N LYS A 81 12.75 -6.84 4.44
CA LYS A 81 14.20 -6.67 4.59
C LYS A 81 14.92 -8.01 4.68
N ASN A 82 14.44 -8.92 5.54
CA ASN A 82 15.07 -10.22 5.75
C ASN A 82 15.09 -11.03 4.44
N GLU A 83 13.95 -11.08 3.75
CA GLU A 83 13.83 -11.84 2.52
C GLU A 83 14.70 -11.25 1.38
N ILE A 84 14.67 -9.93 1.16
CA ILE A 84 15.52 -9.30 0.14
C ILE A 84 17.00 -9.46 0.49
N THR A 85 17.39 -9.32 1.76
CA THR A 85 18.79 -9.50 2.19
C THR A 85 19.26 -10.92 1.90
N ARG A 86 18.49 -11.94 2.30
CA ARG A 86 18.78 -13.35 2.01
C ARG A 86 19.02 -13.59 0.52
N ARG A 87 18.14 -13.08 -0.34
CA ARG A 87 18.23 -13.24 -1.81
C ARG A 87 19.49 -12.59 -2.40
N PHE A 88 19.91 -11.44 -1.88
CA PHE A 88 21.16 -10.81 -2.32
C PHE A 88 22.38 -11.59 -1.85
N GLU A 89 22.37 -12.09 -0.60
CA GLU A 89 23.45 -12.91 -0.04
C GLU A 89 23.65 -14.22 -0.80
N GLU A 90 22.56 -14.89 -1.20
CA GLU A 90 22.59 -16.09 -2.05
C GLU A 90 23.29 -15.86 -3.39
N ARG A 91 23.27 -14.60 -3.88
CA ARG A 91 23.98 -14.18 -5.10
C ARG A 91 25.34 -13.55 -4.80
N GLY A 92 25.86 -13.71 -3.59
CA GLY A 92 27.16 -13.19 -3.18
C GLY A 92 27.22 -11.66 -3.10
N LYS A 93 26.08 -10.98 -3.00
CA LYS A 93 26.00 -9.53 -2.88
C LYS A 93 25.54 -9.12 -1.48
N LYS A 94 26.22 -8.12 -0.93
CA LYS A 94 25.80 -7.46 0.32
C LYS A 94 25.03 -6.19 -0.02
N ILE A 95 23.96 -5.94 0.72
CA ILE A 95 23.15 -4.73 0.63
C ILE A 95 22.84 -4.21 2.02
N THR A 96 22.54 -2.92 2.12
CA THR A 96 22.08 -2.30 3.36
C THR A 96 20.63 -1.85 3.18
N ILE A 97 19.73 -2.39 4.00
CA ILE A 97 18.33 -1.98 4.07
C ILE A 97 18.04 -1.46 5.48
N VAL A 98 17.54 -0.24 5.55
CA VAL A 98 17.01 0.36 6.77
C VAL A 98 15.50 0.46 6.63
N THR A 99 14.78 -0.03 7.63
CA THR A 99 13.33 -0.02 7.67
C THR A 99 12.86 1.02 8.68
N LYS A 100 11.76 1.69 8.37
CA LYS A 100 11.13 2.67 9.25
C LYS A 100 9.63 2.61 9.04
N ASP A 101 8.92 2.23 10.10
CA ASP A 101 7.47 2.35 10.13
C ASP A 101 7.11 3.79 10.50
N VAL A 102 6.18 4.37 9.74
CA VAL A 102 5.72 5.75 9.89
C VAL A 102 4.21 5.72 10.04
N GLY A 103 3.71 5.97 11.24
CA GLY A 103 2.27 5.92 11.51
C GLY A 103 1.86 6.74 12.72
N TYR A 104 2.31 6.34 13.91
CA TYR A 104 1.92 7.00 15.17
C TYR A 104 2.32 8.48 15.18
N GLU A 105 3.55 8.76 14.75
CA GLU A 105 4.11 10.10 14.57
C GLU A 105 3.28 10.99 13.63
N LEU A 106 2.64 10.42 12.60
CA LEU A 106 1.76 11.19 11.70
C LEU A 106 0.37 11.38 12.29
N ARG A 107 -0.15 10.41 13.04
CA ARG A 107 -1.48 10.50 13.67
C ARG A 107 -1.52 11.47 14.85
N CYS A 108 -0.37 11.71 15.49
CA CYS A 108 -0.24 12.59 16.65
C CYS A 108 0.40 13.94 16.32
N ALA A 109 0.66 14.23 15.05
CA ALA A 109 1.14 15.53 14.62
C ALA A 109 0.04 16.61 14.81
N PRO A 110 0.40 17.86 15.15
CA PRO A 110 -0.55 18.96 15.11
C PRO A 110 -1.18 19.10 13.71
N PRO A 111 -2.51 19.35 13.62
CA PRO A 111 -3.18 19.50 12.34
C PRO A 111 -2.66 20.72 11.57
N ILE A 112 -2.57 20.62 10.24
CA ILE A 112 -2.21 21.75 9.38
C ILE A 112 -3.42 22.71 9.24
N PRO A 113 -3.24 23.95 8.74
CA PRO A 113 -4.34 24.91 8.60
C PRO A 113 -5.55 24.36 7.83
N PHE A 114 -5.32 23.55 6.79
CA PHE A 114 -6.39 22.88 6.06
C PHE A 114 -7.22 21.95 6.95
N ASP A 115 -6.57 21.09 7.75
CA ASP A 115 -7.28 20.18 8.64
C ASP A 115 -8.06 20.93 9.73
N ILE A 116 -7.49 22.03 10.25
CA ILE A 116 -8.15 22.88 11.25
C ILE A 116 -9.41 23.50 10.67
N GLU A 117 -9.31 24.11 9.49
CA GLU A 117 -10.45 24.72 8.80
C GLU A 117 -11.50 23.67 8.45
N TYR A 118 -11.09 22.59 7.80
CA TYR A 118 -12.00 21.53 7.37
C TYR A 118 -12.75 20.89 8.54
N THR A 119 -12.06 20.55 9.64
CA THR A 119 -12.71 19.94 10.81
C THR A 119 -13.59 20.91 11.59
N ARG A 120 -13.21 22.19 11.68
CA ARG A 120 -14.06 23.24 12.23
C ARG A 120 -15.35 23.39 11.43
N ASP A 121 -15.24 23.44 10.11
CA ASP A 121 -16.38 23.63 9.23
C ASP A 121 -17.30 22.41 9.23
N LEU A 122 -16.75 21.19 9.30
CA LEU A 122 -17.54 19.96 9.52
C LEU A 122 -18.30 20.00 10.86
N GLY A 123 -17.66 20.47 11.93
CA GLY A 123 -18.29 20.60 13.26
C GLY A 123 -19.41 21.63 13.26
N TYR A 124 -19.19 22.79 12.63
CA TYR A 124 -20.23 23.81 12.44
C TYR A 124 -21.40 23.24 11.62
N GLY A 125 -21.08 22.56 10.51
CA GLY A 125 -22.07 21.93 9.64
C GLY A 125 -22.92 20.88 10.36
N ALA A 126 -22.35 20.12 11.30
CA ALA A 126 -23.12 19.18 12.13
C ALA A 126 -24.17 19.88 12.99
N VAL A 127 -23.82 21.04 13.59
CA VAL A 127 -24.76 21.83 14.39
C VAL A 127 -25.83 22.47 13.50
N GLU A 128 -25.44 23.05 12.36
CA GLU A 128 -26.36 23.61 11.38
C GLU A 128 -27.34 22.55 10.85
N TYR A 129 -26.86 21.35 10.54
CA TYR A 129 -27.69 20.24 10.09
C TYR A 129 -28.77 19.86 11.12
N LEU A 130 -28.43 19.81 12.41
CA LEU A 130 -29.37 19.45 13.47
C LEU A 130 -30.39 20.56 13.78
N LEU A 131 -29.94 21.82 13.83
CA LEU A 131 -30.76 22.94 14.30
C LEU A 131 -31.54 23.66 13.20
N SER A 132 -31.07 23.62 11.94
CA SER A 132 -31.75 24.33 10.86
C SER A 132 -33.05 23.64 10.44
N GLY A 133 -33.99 24.44 9.91
CA GLY A 133 -35.18 23.94 9.23
C GLY A 133 -34.93 23.53 7.77
N SER A 134 -33.68 23.63 7.31
CA SER A 134 -33.27 23.32 5.92
C SER A 134 -33.28 21.82 5.61
N TYR A 135 -33.24 20.98 6.63
CA TYR A 135 -33.24 19.52 6.53
C TYR A 135 -34.46 18.94 7.25
N SER A 136 -35.06 17.89 6.68
CA SER A 136 -36.26 17.28 7.26
C SER A 136 -35.92 16.54 8.56
N GLU A 137 -36.89 16.46 9.48
CA GLU A 137 -36.74 15.69 10.72
C GLU A 137 -36.47 14.20 10.45
N GLU A 138 -37.02 13.66 9.36
CA GLU A 138 -36.72 12.28 8.94
C GLU A 138 -35.23 12.10 8.61
N MET A 139 -34.62 13.03 7.88
CA MET A 139 -33.19 12.97 7.58
C MET A 139 -32.37 13.01 8.87
N LYS A 140 -32.70 13.93 9.78
CA LYS A 140 -32.00 14.07 11.07
C LYS A 140 -32.10 12.80 11.91
N GLN A 141 -33.27 12.15 11.93
CA GLN A 141 -33.48 10.90 12.67
C GLN A 141 -32.67 9.72 12.14
N LYS A 142 -32.46 9.63 10.83
CA LYS A 142 -31.62 8.58 10.22
C LYS A 142 -30.12 8.79 10.50
N GLY A 143 -29.73 10.03 10.82
CA GLY A 143 -28.34 10.42 11.00
C GLY A 143 -27.61 10.52 9.66
N ALA A 144 -26.57 11.35 9.63
CA ALA A 144 -25.79 11.59 8.43
C ALA A 144 -24.31 11.83 8.76
N MET A 145 -23.44 11.46 7.83
CA MET A 145 -22.05 11.88 7.80
C MET A 145 -21.97 13.30 7.23
N MET A 146 -21.34 14.21 7.96
CA MET A 146 -21.09 15.56 7.44
C MET A 146 -19.97 15.50 6.39
N SER A 147 -20.22 16.12 5.24
CA SER A 147 -19.20 16.33 4.21
C SER A 147 -19.34 17.73 3.62
N ILE A 148 -18.27 18.24 3.03
CA ILE A 148 -18.28 19.52 2.31
C ILE A 148 -17.90 19.24 0.87
N LEU A 149 -18.77 19.62 -0.07
CA LEU A 149 -18.54 19.44 -1.50
C LEU A 149 -18.66 20.79 -2.20
N ASN A 150 -17.59 21.21 -2.90
CA ASN A 150 -17.52 22.50 -3.59
C ASN A 150 -17.90 23.69 -2.68
N GLY A 151 -17.42 23.68 -1.43
CA GLY A 151 -17.67 24.71 -0.43
C GLY A 151 -19.09 24.72 0.16
N LYS A 152 -19.90 23.68 -0.10
CA LYS A 152 -21.26 23.56 0.44
C LYS A 152 -21.35 22.39 1.40
N LEU A 153 -22.08 22.58 2.50
CA LEU A 153 -22.46 21.49 3.40
C LEU A 153 -23.29 20.46 2.62
N ASN A 154 -22.83 19.21 2.64
CA ASN A 154 -23.43 18.07 1.95
C ASN A 154 -23.57 16.91 2.96
N PRO A 155 -24.65 16.88 3.77
CA PRO A 155 -24.91 15.75 4.65
C PRO A 155 -25.21 14.49 3.84
N ILE A 156 -24.52 13.40 4.12
CA ILE A 156 -24.73 12.10 3.46
C ILE A 156 -25.44 11.17 4.45
N PRO A 157 -26.71 10.79 4.22
CA PRO A 157 -27.45 9.89 5.09
C PRO A 157 -26.72 8.56 5.33
N PHE A 158 -26.80 8.03 6.56
CA PHE A 158 -26.09 6.79 6.89
C PHE A 158 -26.57 5.57 6.10
N ASP A 159 -27.86 5.51 5.76
CA ASP A 159 -28.44 4.44 4.94
C ASP A 159 -27.93 4.43 3.47
N GLU A 160 -27.36 5.53 2.98
CA GLU A 160 -26.71 5.58 1.66
C GLU A 160 -25.27 5.03 1.68
N ILE A 161 -24.62 4.97 2.84
CA ILE A 161 -23.19 4.61 2.96
C ILE A 161 -22.93 3.36 3.79
N MET A 162 -23.90 2.93 4.61
CA MET A 162 -23.83 1.71 5.39
C MET A 162 -24.48 0.54 4.65
N ASP A 163 -23.82 -0.60 4.68
CA ASP A 163 -24.41 -1.86 4.24
C ASP A 163 -25.52 -2.27 5.24
N PRO A 164 -26.76 -2.53 4.76
CA PRO A 164 -27.91 -2.76 5.63
C PRO A 164 -27.87 -4.11 6.35
N VAL A 165 -27.03 -5.05 5.90
CA VAL A 165 -26.91 -6.40 6.48
C VAL A 165 -25.82 -6.42 7.54
N THR A 166 -24.67 -5.81 7.25
CA THR A 166 -23.48 -5.84 8.10
C THR A 166 -23.37 -4.63 9.03
N GLY A 167 -24.11 -3.54 8.75
CA GLY A 167 -24.04 -2.27 9.47
C GLY A 167 -22.71 -1.53 9.30
N ARG A 168 -21.86 -1.97 8.37
CA ARG A 168 -20.53 -1.38 8.13
C ARG A 168 -20.57 -0.44 6.93
N THR A 169 -19.78 0.62 7.01
CA THR A 169 -19.56 1.51 5.86
C THR A 169 -18.75 0.80 4.78
N ARG A 170 -19.08 1.05 3.51
CA ARG A 170 -18.26 0.58 2.39
C ARG A 170 -16.87 1.21 2.43
N VAL A 171 -15.82 0.39 2.45
CA VAL A 171 -14.44 0.86 2.33
C VAL A 171 -14.18 1.30 0.90
N ARG A 172 -13.70 2.53 0.72
CA ARG A 172 -13.24 3.04 -0.58
C ARG A 172 -11.74 2.78 -0.70
N THR A 173 -11.36 1.91 -1.63
CA THR A 173 -9.97 1.59 -1.94
C THR A 173 -9.43 2.52 -3.03
N VAL A 174 -8.11 2.53 -3.22
CA VAL A 174 -7.50 3.26 -4.34
C VAL A 174 -7.97 2.65 -5.66
N ASP A 175 -8.46 3.50 -6.56
CA ASP A 175 -8.71 3.10 -7.94
C ASP A 175 -7.42 3.15 -8.75
N ILE A 176 -6.85 1.97 -9.01
CA ILE A 176 -5.62 1.80 -9.80
C ILE A 176 -5.82 2.07 -11.30
N THR A 177 -7.06 2.25 -11.74
CA THR A 177 -7.38 2.68 -13.12
C THR A 177 -7.51 4.19 -13.24
N SER A 178 -7.52 4.92 -12.12
CA SER A 178 -7.64 6.37 -12.12
C SER A 178 -6.45 7.06 -12.79
N TYR A 179 -6.71 8.20 -13.44
CA TYR A 179 -5.67 9.00 -14.09
C TYR A 179 -4.55 9.40 -13.11
N ALA A 180 -4.92 9.80 -11.89
CA ALA A 180 -3.95 10.18 -10.85
C ALA A 180 -3.01 9.02 -10.49
N TYR A 181 -3.54 7.81 -10.35
CA TYR A 181 -2.73 6.62 -10.09
C TYR A 181 -1.83 6.28 -11.28
N GLN A 182 -2.35 6.29 -12.51
CA GLN A 182 -1.57 6.00 -13.71
C GLN A 182 -0.39 6.96 -13.88
N VAL A 183 -0.61 8.26 -13.66
CA VAL A 183 0.46 9.27 -13.64
C VAL A 183 1.45 8.96 -12.53
N ALA A 184 1.02 8.70 -11.30
CA ALA A 184 1.94 8.36 -10.22
C ALA A 184 2.78 7.12 -10.56
N ARG A 185 2.16 6.08 -11.13
CA ARG A 185 2.80 4.80 -11.49
C ARG A 185 3.85 4.95 -12.60
N SER A 186 3.66 5.87 -13.54
CA SER A 186 4.63 6.11 -14.63
C SER A 186 5.91 6.81 -14.19
N TYR A 187 5.87 7.55 -13.07
CA TYR A 187 7.07 8.16 -12.47
C TYR A 187 7.79 7.24 -11.46
N MET A 188 7.22 6.08 -11.13
CA MET A 188 7.87 5.11 -10.24
C MET A 188 8.99 4.38 -10.97
N ILE A 189 10.07 4.08 -10.25
CA ILE A 189 11.13 3.20 -10.75
C ILE A 189 10.67 1.78 -10.51
N ARG A 190 10.03 1.20 -11.52
CA ARG A 190 9.62 -0.21 -11.57
C ARG A 190 10.17 -0.82 -12.84
N LEU A 191 10.26 -2.15 -12.85
CA LEU A 191 10.50 -2.87 -14.09
C LEU A 191 9.28 -2.66 -15.00
N GLU A 192 9.54 -2.26 -16.24
CA GLU A 192 8.55 -2.05 -17.29
C GLU A 192 8.86 -2.98 -18.46
N LYS A 193 7.86 -3.20 -19.32
CA LYS A 193 7.98 -4.11 -20.45
C LYS A 193 9.10 -3.66 -21.41
N GLU A 194 9.20 -2.37 -21.64
CA GLU A 194 10.21 -1.74 -22.51
C GLU A 194 11.64 -1.98 -22.00
N ASP A 195 11.82 -2.17 -20.68
CA ASP A 195 13.13 -2.51 -20.13
C ASP A 195 13.57 -3.91 -20.56
N LEU A 196 12.63 -4.86 -20.66
CA LEU A 196 12.88 -6.24 -21.07
C LEU A 196 13.01 -6.39 -22.59
N GLU A 197 12.46 -5.46 -23.36
CA GLU A 197 12.59 -5.40 -24.82
C GLU A 197 13.95 -4.85 -25.28
N ASN A 198 14.74 -4.25 -24.38
CA ASN A 198 16.09 -3.75 -24.66
C ASN A 198 17.17 -4.76 -24.19
N PRO A 199 17.81 -5.53 -25.11
CA PRO A 199 18.75 -6.58 -24.73
C PRO A 199 19.99 -6.06 -23.98
N GLU A 200 20.48 -4.86 -24.32
CA GLU A 200 21.63 -4.26 -23.65
C GLU A 200 21.29 -3.89 -22.21
N PHE A 201 20.10 -3.33 -21.99
CA PHE A 201 19.66 -2.96 -20.65
C PHE A 201 19.35 -4.18 -19.80
N VAL A 202 18.73 -5.23 -20.36
CA VAL A 202 18.55 -6.51 -19.67
C VAL A 202 19.89 -7.11 -19.25
N ALA A 203 20.91 -7.08 -20.12
CA ALA A 203 22.24 -7.56 -19.78
C ALA A 203 22.87 -6.75 -18.62
N SER A 204 22.67 -5.42 -18.62
CA SER A 204 23.10 -4.53 -17.52
C SER A 204 22.39 -4.88 -16.20
N MET A 205 21.07 -5.08 -16.23
CA MET A 205 20.29 -5.49 -15.07
C MET A 205 20.68 -6.87 -14.55
N ALA A 206 20.86 -7.87 -15.42
CA ALA A 206 21.31 -9.21 -15.04
C ALA A 206 22.68 -9.17 -14.35
N LYS A 207 23.63 -8.40 -14.91
CA LYS A 207 24.93 -8.13 -14.27
C LYS A 207 24.77 -7.43 -12.91
N ALA A 208 23.89 -6.43 -12.83
CA ALA A 208 23.56 -5.74 -11.57
C ALA A 208 22.91 -6.66 -10.53
N ALA A 209 22.25 -7.75 -10.96
CA ALA A 209 21.70 -8.80 -10.10
C ALA A 209 22.71 -9.92 -9.76
N ASN A 210 23.86 -10.00 -10.45
CA ASN A 210 24.77 -11.16 -10.42
C ASN A 210 24.09 -12.45 -10.89
N MET A 211 23.36 -12.35 -12.00
CA MET A 211 22.64 -13.43 -12.65
C MET A 211 22.94 -13.41 -14.16
N ASP A 212 22.74 -14.52 -14.84
CA ASP A 212 22.65 -14.54 -16.30
C ASP A 212 21.29 -13.97 -16.77
N VAL A 213 21.21 -13.63 -18.06
CA VAL A 213 20.02 -13.00 -18.66
C VAL A 213 18.79 -13.91 -18.61
N GLU A 214 18.96 -15.22 -18.82
CA GLU A 214 17.85 -16.18 -18.80
C GLU A 214 17.24 -16.27 -17.39
N SER A 215 18.09 -16.43 -16.39
CA SER A 215 17.70 -16.45 -14.98
C SER A 215 17.03 -15.14 -14.53
N PHE A 216 17.53 -13.99 -15.00
CA PHE A 216 16.94 -12.68 -14.69
C PHE A 216 15.52 -12.57 -15.28
N THR A 217 15.37 -12.85 -16.56
CA THR A 217 14.08 -12.77 -17.26
C THR A 217 13.07 -13.78 -16.71
N LYS A 218 13.50 -15.00 -16.40
CA LYS A 218 12.65 -16.02 -15.77
C LYS A 218 12.14 -15.57 -14.41
N ARG A 219 12.98 -14.89 -13.63
CA ARG A 219 12.62 -14.44 -12.28
C ARG A 219 11.67 -13.24 -12.31
N PHE A 220 12.01 -12.19 -13.06
CA PHE A 220 11.30 -10.91 -12.98
C PHE A 220 10.32 -10.65 -14.14
N GLY A 221 10.33 -11.46 -15.20
CA GLY A 221 9.48 -11.26 -16.38
C GLY A 221 7.99 -11.23 -16.05
N HIS A 222 7.57 -11.99 -15.04
CA HIS A 222 6.18 -12.04 -14.59
C HIS A 222 5.65 -10.70 -14.04
N LEU A 223 6.54 -9.75 -13.68
CA LEU A 223 6.15 -8.43 -13.17
C LEU A 223 5.58 -7.51 -14.26
N VAL A 224 5.86 -7.81 -15.53
CA VAL A 224 5.52 -6.99 -16.69
C VAL A 224 4.80 -7.79 -17.78
N SER A 225 4.36 -9.01 -17.45
CA SER A 225 3.63 -9.92 -18.34
C SER A 225 2.13 -9.64 -18.36
#